data_AF-A0A7C0VNP8-F1
#
_entry.id   AF-A0A7C0VNP8-F1
#
_cell.length_a   1.000
_cell.length_b   1.000
_cell.length_c   1.000
_cell.angle_alpha   90.00
_cell.angle_beta   90.00
_cell.angle_gamma   90.00
#
_symmetry.space_group_name_H-M   'P 1'
#
loop_
_entity.id
_entity.type
_entity.pdbx_description
1 polymer ?
#
loop_
_entity_poly.entity_id
_entity_poly.type
_entity_poly.pdbx_seq_one_letter_code
_entity_poly.pdbx_strand_id
1 'polypeptide(L)'
;MAKLSDGKPAVMKSVFKLIRLPNLVIIAATQYLMRHGVISPLLDRYDHAVASASFAGEPGFELQLPEGHFLLLILSTILITAAGYVINDYFDTRIDMLNRPGSVVVGTVIPRRLAMLIHMVLNVVGVGMGVYLSFYVGKPLWSIVFFLVAGMLWFYSTTYKRQFLIGNLLVAVLTALVPFMVAVFEIPLLNQAYAPVLRQWNASFDLLVYWILGFSFFAFITTLTREIIKDVEDFEGDRTYGHHSLPIVMGVTGTRI
;
A
#
# COMPACT_ATOMS: atom_id res chain seq x y z
N MET A 1 -11.33 40.02 31.12
CA MET A 1 -12.50 39.16 30.84
C MET A 1 -12.42 38.68 29.40
N ALA A 2 -12.42 37.34 29.25
CA ALA A 2 -12.46 36.47 28.08
C ALA A 2 -12.62 37.04 26.65
N LYS A 3 -11.76 36.55 25.73
CA LYS A 3 -12.12 35.45 24.82
C LYS A 3 -10.88 34.86 24.13
N LEU A 4 -10.47 33.68 24.58
CA LEU A 4 -9.60 32.76 23.85
C LEU A 4 -10.37 32.27 22.61
N SER A 5 -9.97 32.74 21.44
CA SER A 5 -10.37 32.17 20.15
C SER A 5 -9.38 31.05 19.79
N ASP A 6 -9.43 29.94 20.53
CA ASP A 6 -8.74 28.71 20.12
C ASP A 6 -9.54 28.06 19.00
N GLY A 7 -9.10 28.33 17.77
CA GLY A 7 -9.59 27.68 16.57
C GLY A 7 -9.23 26.20 16.61
N LYS A 8 -10.16 25.36 17.10
CA LYS A 8 -10.11 23.91 16.88
C LYS A 8 -9.87 23.69 15.39
N PRO A 9 -8.82 22.96 14.97
CA PRO A 9 -8.71 22.57 13.57
C PRO A 9 -10.01 21.86 13.20
N ALA A 10 -10.68 22.34 12.15
CA ALA A 10 -11.96 21.79 11.70
C ALA A 10 -11.83 20.27 11.62
N VAL A 11 -12.74 19.53 12.27
CA VAL A 11 -12.68 18.06 12.46
C VAL A 11 -12.28 17.33 11.17
N MET A 12 -12.71 17.83 10.01
CA MET A 12 -12.32 17.35 8.68
C MET A 12 -10.81 17.35 8.42
N LYS A 13 -10.10 18.45 8.73
CA LYS A 13 -8.64 18.54 8.57
C LYS A 13 -7.91 17.52 9.45
N SER A 14 -8.44 17.26 10.66
CA SER A 14 -7.88 16.26 11.57
C SER A 14 -8.07 14.84 11.05
N VAL A 15 -9.21 14.54 10.41
CA VAL A 15 -9.43 13.23 9.76
C VAL A 15 -8.48 13.00 8.59
N PHE A 16 -8.27 14.00 7.72
CA PHE A 16 -7.32 13.87 6.59
C PHE A 16 -5.87 13.69 7.02
N LYS A 17 -5.50 14.32 8.14
CA LYS A 17 -4.19 14.12 8.76
C LYS A 17 -4.05 12.70 9.32
N LEU A 18 -5.08 12.20 10.02
CA LEU A 18 -5.08 10.87 10.62
C LEU A 18 -4.90 9.76 9.57
N ILE A 19 -5.60 9.85 8.44
CA ILE A 19 -5.48 8.86 7.36
C ILE A 19 -4.30 9.13 6.42
N ARG A 20 -3.49 10.16 6.68
CA ARG A 20 -2.35 10.58 5.85
C ARG A 20 -2.72 10.67 4.37
N LEU A 21 -3.76 11.46 4.07
CA LEU A 21 -4.36 11.57 2.73
C LEU A 21 -3.36 11.70 1.57
N PRO A 22 -2.26 12.48 1.65
CA PRO A 22 -1.28 12.56 0.56
C PRO A 22 -0.68 11.19 0.18
N ASN A 23 -0.42 10.32 1.16
CA ASN A 23 0.12 8.99 0.90
C ASN A 23 -0.91 8.10 0.18
N LEU A 24 -2.18 8.21 0.58
CA LEU A 24 -3.26 7.45 -0.06
C LEU A 24 -3.46 7.86 -1.53
N VAL A 25 -3.31 9.15 -1.84
CA VAL A 25 -3.33 9.65 -3.23
C VAL A 25 -2.16 9.06 -4.03
N ILE A 26 -0.96 9.01 -3.46
CA ILE A 26 0.21 8.39 -4.10
C ILE A 26 -0.03 6.91 -4.38
N ILE A 27 -0.64 6.18 -3.45
CA ILE A 27 -1.01 4.76 -3.63
C ILE A 27 -2.00 4.60 -4.79
N ALA A 28 -3.06 5.42 -4.81
CA ALA A 28 -4.05 5.44 -5.88
C ALA A 28 -3.40 5.70 -7.24
N ALA A 29 -2.59 6.75 -7.31
CA ALA A 29 -1.87 7.15 -8.51
C ALA A 29 -0.88 6.06 -8.96
N THR A 30 -0.19 5.39 -8.03
CA THR A 30 0.74 4.30 -8.34
C THR A 30 0.00 3.16 -9.02
N GLN A 31 -1.12 2.69 -8.46
CA GLN A 31 -1.90 1.61 -9.09
C GLN A 31 -2.44 2.04 -10.45
N TYR A 32 -2.98 3.26 -10.56
CA TYR A 32 -3.48 3.80 -11.83
C TYR A 32 -2.38 3.89 -12.89
N LEU A 33 -1.20 4.41 -12.54
CA LEU A 33 -0.03 4.51 -13.42
C LEU A 33 0.54 3.16 -13.80
N MET A 34 0.52 2.16 -12.91
CA MET A 34 0.91 0.80 -13.30
C MET A 34 -0.02 0.25 -14.36
N ARG A 35 -1.33 0.48 -14.24
CA ARG A 35 -2.30 -0.05 -15.20
C ARG A 35 -2.23 0.65 -16.56
N HIS A 36 -2.31 1.98 -16.57
CA HIS A 36 -2.40 2.75 -17.80
C HIS A 36 -1.05 3.23 -18.34
N GLY A 37 -0.05 3.38 -17.48
CA GLY A 37 1.30 3.81 -17.88
C GLY A 37 2.28 2.66 -18.13
N VAL A 38 2.00 1.46 -17.62
CA VAL A 38 2.87 0.28 -17.81
C VAL A 38 2.14 -0.84 -18.55
N ILE A 39 1.03 -1.36 -18.01
CA ILE A 39 0.36 -2.53 -18.61
C ILE A 39 -0.20 -2.21 -20.00
N SER A 40 -1.06 -1.21 -20.13
CA SER A 40 -1.71 -0.89 -21.42
C SER A 40 -0.69 -0.63 -22.55
N PRO A 41 0.33 0.24 -22.40
CA PRO A 41 1.32 0.47 -23.46
C PRO A 41 2.15 -0.78 -23.80
N LEU A 42 2.39 -1.67 -22.83
CA LEU A 42 3.08 -2.92 -23.07
C LEU A 42 2.19 -3.94 -23.77
N LEU A 43 0.88 -3.96 -23.51
CA LEU A 43 -0.08 -4.79 -24.25
C LEU A 43 -0.13 -4.34 -25.72
N ASP A 44 -0.18 -3.04 -26.00
CA ASP A 44 -0.14 -2.51 -27.38
C ASP A 44 1.15 -2.92 -28.11
N ARG A 45 2.28 -2.89 -27.42
CA ARG A 45 3.56 -3.38 -27.98
C ARG A 45 3.55 -4.89 -28.21
N TYR A 46 2.95 -5.64 -27.30
CA TYR A 46 2.81 -7.09 -27.41
C TYR A 46 1.92 -7.45 -28.60
N ASP A 47 0.85 -6.68 -28.81
CA ASP A 47 -0.03 -6.78 -29.97
C ASP A 47 0.74 -6.53 -31.26
N HIS A 48 1.49 -5.44 -31.41
CA HIS A 48 2.28 -5.23 -32.62
C HIS A 48 3.32 -6.33 -32.90
N ALA A 49 3.90 -6.92 -31.85
CA ALA A 49 4.85 -8.03 -32.00
C ALA A 49 4.16 -9.34 -32.45
N VAL A 50 3.01 -9.69 -31.86
CA VAL A 50 2.28 -10.95 -32.13
C VAL A 50 1.33 -10.83 -33.34
N ALA A 51 0.67 -9.70 -33.53
CA ALA A 51 -0.24 -9.41 -34.64
C ALA A 51 0.48 -9.30 -35.99
N SER A 52 1.75 -8.87 -36.01
CA SER A 52 2.58 -8.93 -37.22
C SER A 52 2.74 -10.36 -37.77
N ALA A 53 2.48 -11.38 -36.94
CA ALA A 53 2.61 -12.77 -37.29
C ALA A 53 1.27 -13.47 -37.58
N SER A 54 0.07 -12.92 -37.27
CA SER A 54 -1.15 -13.72 -37.50
C SER A 54 -2.56 -13.19 -37.68
N PHE A 55 -2.91 -11.92 -37.54
CA PHE A 55 -4.31 -11.56 -37.83
C PHE A 55 -4.46 -10.16 -38.40
N ALA A 56 -4.72 -10.09 -39.71
CA ALA A 56 -5.38 -8.93 -40.29
C ALA A 56 -6.86 -8.97 -39.85
N GLY A 57 -7.21 -8.27 -38.76
CA GLY A 57 -8.60 -7.95 -38.44
C GLY A 57 -9.15 -8.35 -37.06
N GLU A 58 -8.38 -9.01 -36.19
CA GLU A 58 -8.79 -9.24 -34.79
C GLU A 58 -8.30 -8.09 -33.89
N PRO A 59 -9.09 -7.66 -32.89
CA PRO A 59 -8.68 -6.64 -31.93
C PRO A 59 -7.49 -7.14 -31.09
N GLY A 60 -6.56 -6.23 -30.79
CA GLY A 60 -5.35 -6.54 -30.05
C GLY A 60 -5.58 -6.91 -28.58
N PHE A 61 -4.48 -6.99 -27.82
CA PHE A 61 -4.57 -7.23 -26.38
C PHE A 61 -5.11 -6.00 -25.65
N GLU A 62 -6.21 -6.16 -24.93
CA GLU A 62 -6.86 -5.11 -24.15
C GLU A 62 -6.84 -5.46 -22.66
N LEU A 63 -6.98 -4.43 -21.81
CA LEU A 63 -7.20 -4.61 -20.38
C LEU A 63 -8.51 -5.38 -20.15
N GLN A 64 -8.46 -6.38 -19.26
CA GLN A 64 -9.56 -7.31 -19.01
C GLN A 64 -10.28 -7.05 -17.69
N LEU A 65 -9.63 -6.43 -16.70
CA LEU A 65 -10.34 -6.04 -15.47
C LEU A 65 -11.27 -4.85 -15.78
N PRO A 66 -12.58 -4.89 -15.48
CA PRO A 66 -13.42 -3.73 -15.73
C PRO A 66 -13.00 -2.53 -14.87
N GLU A 67 -13.18 -1.31 -15.38
CA GLU A 67 -12.75 -0.10 -14.69
C GLU A 67 -13.37 0.04 -13.29
N GLY A 68 -14.64 -0.33 -13.13
CA GLY A 68 -15.30 -0.35 -11.81
C GLY A 68 -14.62 -1.31 -10.82
N HIS A 69 -14.20 -2.49 -11.27
CA HIS A 69 -13.49 -3.48 -10.44
C HIS A 69 -12.06 -3.05 -10.13
N PHE A 70 -11.41 -2.35 -11.06
CA PHE A 70 -10.11 -1.74 -10.80
C PHE A 70 -10.20 -0.60 -9.77
N LEU A 71 -11.22 0.25 -9.84
CA LEU A 71 -11.49 1.26 -8.82
C LEU A 71 -11.76 0.60 -7.46
N LEU A 72 -12.48 -0.52 -7.41
CA LEU A 72 -12.65 -1.30 -6.18
C LEU A 72 -11.31 -1.82 -5.64
N LEU A 73 -10.37 -2.21 -6.49
CA LEU A 73 -9.03 -2.66 -6.07
C LEU A 73 -8.25 -1.49 -5.44
N ILE A 74 -8.30 -0.32 -6.07
CA ILE A 74 -7.67 0.90 -5.54
C ILE A 74 -8.28 1.27 -4.18
N LEU A 75 -9.62 1.28 -4.09
CA LEU A 75 -10.32 1.58 -2.85
C LEU A 75 -9.99 0.57 -1.75
N SER A 76 -9.95 -0.72 -2.08
CA SER A 76 -9.53 -1.78 -1.15
C SER A 76 -8.15 -1.48 -0.55
N THR A 77 -7.16 -1.21 -1.40
CA THR A 77 -5.79 -0.91 -0.96
C THR A 77 -5.76 0.34 -0.07
N ILE A 78 -6.39 1.44 -0.51
CA ILE A 78 -6.41 2.71 0.24
C ILE A 78 -7.09 2.56 1.61
N LEU A 79 -8.21 1.85 1.67
CA LEU A 79 -8.95 1.65 2.92
C LEU A 79 -8.14 0.84 3.94
N ILE A 80 -7.49 -0.25 3.50
CA ILE A 80 -6.63 -1.06 4.36
C ILE A 80 -5.41 -0.25 4.83
N THR A 81 -4.78 0.52 3.95
CA THR A 81 -3.66 1.40 4.34
C THR A 81 -4.10 2.50 5.31
N ALA A 82 -5.26 3.13 5.07
CA ALA A 82 -5.83 4.12 5.96
C ALA A 82 -6.14 3.53 7.35
N ALA A 83 -6.68 2.31 7.39
CA ALA A 83 -6.88 1.58 8.64
C ALA A 83 -5.55 1.36 9.38
N GLY A 84 -4.48 1.02 8.65
CA GLY A 84 -3.11 0.91 9.15
C GLY A 84 -2.59 2.21 9.80
N TYR A 85 -2.82 3.35 9.17
CA TYR A 85 -2.43 4.64 9.74
C TYR A 85 -3.22 5.00 11.01
N VAL A 86 -4.52 4.71 11.04
CA VAL A 86 -5.36 4.96 12.22
C VAL A 86 -4.91 4.13 13.42
N ILE A 87 -4.62 2.85 13.23
CA ILE A 87 -4.18 1.98 14.33
C ILE A 87 -2.77 2.30 14.79
N ASN A 88 -1.89 2.71 13.88
CA ASN A 88 -0.56 3.20 14.22
C ASN A 88 -0.65 4.41 15.16
N ASP A 89 -1.40 5.45 14.79
CA ASP A 89 -1.56 6.66 15.62
C ASP A 89 -2.27 6.36 16.96
N TYR A 90 -3.16 5.35 17.00
CA TYR A 90 -3.81 4.90 18.23
C TYR A 90 -2.83 4.32 19.27
N PHE A 91 -1.82 3.57 18.82
CA PHE A 91 -0.78 3.02 19.70
C PHE A 91 0.32 4.04 20.01
N ASP A 92 0.65 4.91 19.05
CA ASP A 92 1.70 5.92 19.18
C ASP A 92 1.26 7.16 19.99
N THR A 93 -0.04 7.33 20.29
CA THR A 93 -0.61 8.53 20.95
C THR A 93 0.22 9.08 22.12
N ARG A 94 0.74 8.22 23.01
CA ARG A 94 1.53 8.66 24.18
C ARG A 94 2.92 9.17 23.79
N ILE A 95 3.57 8.48 22.85
CA ILE A 95 4.92 8.82 22.36
C ILE A 95 4.84 10.11 21.56
N ASP A 96 3.87 10.22 20.65
CA ASP A 96 3.67 11.40 19.82
C ASP A 96 3.27 12.63 20.64
N MET A 97 2.58 12.45 21.78
CA MET A 97 2.25 13.56 22.68
C MET A 97 3.50 14.18 23.31
N LEU A 98 4.53 13.39 23.57
CA LEU A 98 5.80 13.90 24.08
C LEU A 98 6.62 14.54 22.96
N ASN A 99 6.78 13.83 21.84
CA ASN A 99 7.69 14.25 20.77
C ASN A 99 7.11 15.40 19.92
N ARG A 100 5.80 15.35 19.64
CA ARG A 100 5.12 16.24 18.67
C ARG A 100 3.66 16.49 19.09
N PRO A 101 3.40 17.15 20.25
CA PRO A 101 2.06 17.29 20.83
C PRO A 101 1.02 17.92 19.89
N GLY A 102 1.43 18.92 19.10
CA GLY A 102 0.55 19.59 18.12
C GLY A 102 0.15 18.72 16.92
N SER A 103 0.75 17.53 16.79
CA SER A 103 0.44 16.59 15.70
C SER A 103 -0.56 15.49 16.07
N VAL A 104 -0.77 15.27 17.36
CA VAL A 104 -1.59 14.17 17.87
C VAL A 104 -3.07 14.43 17.64
N VAL A 105 -3.73 13.51 16.92
CA VAL A 105 -5.18 13.57 16.64
C VAL A 105 -5.97 12.61 17.52
N VAL A 106 -5.45 11.40 17.75
CA VAL A 106 -6.10 10.36 18.55
C VAL A 106 -5.95 10.70 20.04
N GLY A 107 -7.05 10.64 20.79
CA GLY A 107 -7.08 10.98 22.21
C GLY A 107 -7.23 12.47 22.52
N THR A 108 -7.03 13.36 21.55
CA THR A 108 -7.21 14.81 21.68
C THR A 108 -8.48 15.30 20.98
N VAL A 109 -8.54 15.14 19.66
CA VAL A 109 -9.65 15.56 18.80
C VAL A 109 -10.58 14.38 18.53
N ILE A 110 -10.01 13.21 18.27
CA ILE A 110 -10.74 11.98 17.97
C ILE A 110 -10.65 11.03 19.17
N PRO A 111 -11.78 10.66 19.81
CA PRO A 111 -11.76 9.71 20.93
C PRO A 111 -11.15 8.36 20.52
N ARG A 112 -10.42 7.74 21.45
CA ARG A 112 -9.76 6.43 21.24
C ARG A 112 -10.73 5.34 20.75
N ARG A 113 -11.95 5.31 21.30
CA ARG A 113 -13.01 4.37 20.87
C ARG A 113 -13.44 4.60 19.43
N LEU A 114 -13.55 5.87 19.02
CA LEU A 114 -13.91 6.21 17.64
C LEU A 114 -12.77 5.87 16.67
N ALA A 115 -11.51 6.10 17.04
CA ALA A 115 -10.36 5.69 16.22
C ALA A 115 -10.36 4.17 15.97
N MET A 116 -10.62 3.35 17.00
CA MET A 116 -10.74 1.90 16.85
C MET A 116 -11.91 1.50 15.94
N LEU A 117 -13.07 2.18 16.07
CA LEU A 117 -14.21 1.95 15.18
C LEU A 117 -13.86 2.30 13.72
N ILE A 118 -13.21 3.43 13.48
CA ILE A 118 -12.75 3.84 12.14
C ILE A 118 -11.81 2.78 11.57
N HIS A 119 -10.80 2.34 12.31
CA HIS A 119 -9.89 1.28 11.90
C HIS A 119 -10.65 0.00 11.50
N MET A 120 -11.59 -0.45 12.33
CA MET A 120 -12.35 -1.68 12.08
C MET A 120 -13.22 -1.55 10.83
N VAL A 121 -13.95 -0.45 10.67
CA VAL A 121 -14.81 -0.22 9.50
C VAL A 121 -13.99 -0.15 8.22
N LEU A 122 -12.88 0.59 8.21
CA LEU A 122 -12.00 0.70 7.04
C LEU A 122 -11.44 -0.67 6.63
N ASN A 123 -10.98 -1.47 7.60
CA ASN A 123 -10.49 -2.82 7.31
C ASN A 123 -11.58 -3.77 6.81
N VAL A 124 -12.76 -3.78 7.44
CA VAL A 124 -13.86 -4.66 7.02
C VAL A 124 -14.29 -4.33 5.59
N VAL A 125 -14.44 -3.04 5.27
CA VAL A 125 -14.83 -2.60 3.92
C VAL A 125 -13.72 -2.90 2.91
N GLY A 126 -12.47 -2.54 3.22
CA GLY A 126 -11.33 -2.76 2.33
C GLY A 126 -11.09 -4.25 2.05
N VAL A 127 -11.00 -5.08 3.09
CA VAL A 127 -10.85 -6.54 2.94
C VAL A 127 -12.06 -7.13 2.22
N GLY A 128 -13.28 -6.67 2.52
CA GLY A 128 -14.50 -7.13 1.82
C GLY A 128 -14.45 -6.88 0.31
N MET A 129 -13.99 -5.70 -0.12
CA MET A 129 -13.77 -5.38 -1.53
C MET A 129 -12.72 -6.30 -2.17
N GLY A 130 -11.59 -6.53 -1.49
CA GLY A 130 -10.53 -7.42 -1.97
C GLY A 130 -10.94 -8.89 -2.07
N VAL A 131 -11.73 -9.38 -1.10
CA VAL A 131 -12.35 -10.72 -1.14
C VAL A 131 -13.28 -10.81 -2.34
N TYR A 132 -14.20 -9.87 -2.50
CA TYR A 132 -15.12 -9.84 -3.64
C TYR A 132 -14.35 -9.91 -4.98
N LEU A 133 -13.30 -9.11 -5.14
CA LEU A 133 -12.47 -9.12 -6.35
C LEU A 133 -11.77 -10.46 -6.58
N SER A 134 -11.30 -11.11 -5.51
CA SER A 134 -10.61 -12.40 -5.59
C SER A 134 -11.54 -13.51 -6.09
N PHE A 135 -12.82 -13.47 -5.69
CA PHE A 135 -13.85 -14.35 -6.25
C PHE A 135 -14.17 -13.98 -7.71
N TYR A 136 -14.28 -12.68 -8.01
CA TYR A 136 -14.57 -12.20 -9.37
C TYR A 136 -13.53 -12.68 -10.39
N VAL A 137 -12.23 -12.63 -10.06
CA VAL A 137 -11.16 -13.10 -10.97
C VAL A 137 -10.99 -14.63 -10.97
N GLY A 138 -11.86 -15.37 -10.27
CA GLY A 138 -11.84 -16.83 -10.19
C GLY A 138 -10.72 -17.41 -9.32
N LYS A 139 -10.17 -16.61 -8.38
CA LYS A 139 -9.05 -16.98 -7.51
C LYS A 139 -9.37 -16.72 -6.03
N PRO A 140 -10.36 -17.41 -5.43
CA PRO A 140 -10.83 -17.10 -4.08
C PRO A 140 -9.74 -17.20 -3.00
N LEU A 141 -8.76 -18.12 -3.16
CA LEU A 141 -7.62 -18.26 -2.23
C LEU A 141 -6.77 -16.99 -2.12
N TRP A 142 -6.77 -16.13 -3.13
CA TRP A 142 -6.01 -14.88 -3.09
C TRP A 142 -6.59 -13.85 -2.13
N SER A 143 -7.84 -14.03 -1.70
CA SER A 143 -8.44 -13.22 -0.64
C SER A 143 -7.58 -13.16 0.63
N ILE A 144 -6.79 -14.21 0.89
CA ILE A 144 -5.88 -14.32 2.03
C ILE A 144 -4.91 -13.13 2.08
N VAL A 145 -4.48 -12.58 0.94
CA VAL A 145 -3.54 -11.45 0.92
C VAL A 145 -4.10 -10.23 1.66
N PHE A 146 -5.39 -9.92 1.52
CA PHE A 146 -6.00 -8.76 2.17
C PHE A 146 -6.10 -8.95 3.69
N PHE A 147 -6.44 -10.16 4.14
CA PHE A 147 -6.42 -10.50 5.57
C PHE A 147 -5.01 -10.43 6.14
N LEU A 148 -4.02 -10.96 5.41
CA LEU A 148 -2.61 -10.92 5.83
C LEU A 148 -2.10 -9.48 5.91
N VAL A 149 -2.38 -8.62 4.92
CA VAL A 149 -1.95 -7.22 4.95
C VAL A 149 -2.61 -6.46 6.12
N ALA A 150 -3.92 -6.62 6.32
CA ALA A 150 -4.62 -6.00 7.45
C ALA A 150 -4.05 -6.46 8.80
N GLY A 151 -3.78 -7.77 8.94
CA GLY A 151 -3.15 -8.34 10.13
C GLY A 151 -1.71 -7.85 10.34
N MET A 152 -0.89 -7.81 9.28
CA MET A 152 0.48 -7.31 9.33
C MET A 152 0.54 -5.85 9.78
N LEU A 153 -0.38 -4.99 9.31
CA LEU A 153 -0.46 -3.59 9.75
C LEU A 153 -0.85 -3.46 11.23
N TRP A 154 -1.70 -4.36 11.74
CA TRP A 154 -2.00 -4.45 13.17
C TRP A 154 -0.75 -4.85 13.97
N PHE A 155 -0.11 -5.97 13.64
CA PHE A 155 1.07 -6.46 14.35
C PHE A 155 2.27 -5.52 14.24
N TYR A 156 2.40 -4.80 13.11
CA TYR A 156 3.35 -3.71 12.96
C TYR A 156 3.16 -2.66 14.05
N SER A 157 1.92 -2.18 14.23
CA SER A 157 1.58 -1.10 15.14
C SER A 157 1.69 -1.50 16.62
N THR A 158 1.47 -2.77 16.96
CA THR A 158 1.57 -3.26 18.34
C THR A 158 2.98 -3.70 18.73
N THR A 159 3.71 -4.32 17.81
CA THR A 159 4.86 -5.17 18.15
C THR A 159 6.06 -4.92 17.26
N TYR A 160 5.92 -5.03 15.94
CA TYR A 160 7.09 -5.08 15.05
C TYR A 160 7.79 -3.75 14.83
N LYS A 161 7.11 -2.61 14.99
CA LYS A 161 7.73 -1.28 14.91
C LYS A 161 8.85 -1.08 15.95
N ARG A 162 8.88 -1.88 17.02
CA ARG A 162 9.87 -1.78 18.10
C ARG A 162 11.06 -2.73 17.94
N GLN A 163 11.13 -3.45 16.81
CA GLN A 163 12.16 -4.45 16.53
C GLN A 163 13.04 -4.00 15.36
N PHE A 164 14.34 -3.90 15.63
CA PHE A 164 15.46 -3.60 14.73
C PHE A 164 15.13 -3.34 13.24
N LEU A 165 14.91 -4.40 12.45
CA LEU A 165 14.64 -4.30 11.00
C LEU A 165 13.24 -4.76 10.58
N ILE A 166 12.53 -5.45 11.46
CA ILE A 166 11.32 -6.21 11.09
C ILE A 166 10.21 -5.24 10.71
N GLY A 167 10.07 -4.12 11.43
CA GLY A 167 9.12 -3.07 11.09
C GLY A 167 9.38 -2.45 9.72
N ASN A 168 10.63 -2.06 9.45
CA ASN A 168 11.02 -1.37 8.21
C ASN A 168 10.87 -2.28 6.99
N LEU A 169 11.30 -3.54 7.15
CA LEU A 169 11.14 -4.55 6.11
C LEU A 169 9.66 -4.81 5.81
N LEU A 170 8.83 -4.91 6.84
CA LEU A 170 7.39 -5.10 6.67
C LEU A 170 6.77 -3.93 5.89
N VAL A 171 7.04 -2.68 6.28
CA VAL A 171 6.50 -1.51 5.57
C VAL A 171 6.99 -1.44 4.13
N ALA A 172 8.26 -1.76 3.88
CA ALA A 172 8.82 -1.83 2.53
C ALA A 172 8.14 -2.91 1.67
N VAL A 173 7.93 -4.12 2.21
CA VAL A 173 7.20 -5.20 1.51
C VAL A 173 5.76 -4.79 1.23
N LEU A 174 5.05 -4.24 2.22
CA LEU A 174 3.66 -3.79 2.03
C LEU A 174 3.56 -2.69 0.97
N THR A 175 4.55 -1.79 0.90
CA THR A 175 4.59 -0.74 -0.12
C THR A 175 4.88 -1.32 -1.51
N ALA A 176 5.77 -2.31 -1.60
CA ALA A 176 6.07 -3.03 -2.84
C ALA A 176 4.87 -3.82 -3.38
N LEU A 177 3.98 -4.30 -2.50
CA LEU A 177 2.75 -4.98 -2.91
C LEU A 177 1.79 -4.06 -3.66
N VAL A 178 1.81 -2.74 -3.45
CA VAL A 178 0.86 -1.80 -4.07
C VAL A 178 0.87 -1.88 -5.60
N PRO A 179 2.00 -1.64 -6.31
CA PRO A 179 2.05 -1.79 -7.76
C PRO A 179 1.85 -3.26 -8.19
N PHE A 180 2.36 -4.22 -7.42
CA PHE A 180 2.23 -5.64 -7.73
C PHE A 180 0.78 -6.13 -7.77
N MET A 181 -0.08 -5.62 -6.89
CA MET A 181 -1.50 -5.99 -6.85
C MET A 181 -2.24 -5.70 -8.15
N VAL A 182 -1.77 -4.73 -8.97
CA VAL A 182 -2.35 -4.50 -10.29
C VAL A 182 -2.12 -5.70 -11.21
N ALA A 183 -0.90 -6.25 -11.22
CA ALA A 183 -0.59 -7.47 -11.98
C ALA A 183 -1.40 -8.67 -11.48
N VAL A 184 -1.50 -8.82 -10.16
CA VAL A 184 -2.21 -9.95 -9.54
C VAL A 184 -3.65 -10.04 -10.05
N PHE A 185 -4.35 -8.92 -10.20
CA PHE A 185 -5.77 -8.94 -10.61
C PHE A 185 -5.99 -8.81 -12.13
N GLU A 186 -5.03 -8.28 -12.88
CA GLU A 186 -5.14 -8.09 -14.34
C GLU A 186 -4.66 -9.32 -15.14
N ILE A 187 -3.48 -9.85 -14.80
CA ILE A 187 -2.81 -10.92 -15.56
C ILE A 187 -3.63 -12.22 -15.67
N PRO A 188 -4.37 -12.68 -14.64
CA PRO A 188 -5.17 -13.90 -14.75
C PRO A 188 -6.35 -13.76 -15.70
N LEU A 189 -6.93 -12.57 -15.79
CA LEU A 189 -8.01 -12.29 -16.73
C LEU A 189 -7.46 -12.22 -18.16
N LEU A 190 -6.31 -11.58 -18.36
CA LEU A 190 -5.56 -11.60 -19.61
C LEU A 190 -5.24 -13.03 -20.07
N ASN A 191 -4.69 -13.86 -19.16
CA ASN A 191 -4.38 -15.26 -19.46
C ASN A 191 -5.62 -16.08 -19.83
N GLN A 192 -6.78 -15.80 -19.22
CA GLN A 192 -8.03 -16.48 -19.54
C GLN A 192 -8.61 -16.04 -20.89
N ALA A 193 -8.67 -14.74 -21.13
CA ALA A 193 -9.21 -14.16 -22.37
C ALA A 193 -8.40 -14.58 -23.59
N TYR A 194 -7.07 -14.58 -23.48
CA TYR A 194 -6.17 -14.80 -24.61
C TYR A 194 -5.50 -16.18 -24.62
N ALA A 195 -5.99 -17.14 -23.82
CA ALA A 195 -5.40 -18.48 -23.71
C ALA A 195 -5.19 -19.22 -25.06
N PRO A 196 -6.08 -19.11 -26.07
CA PRO A 196 -5.85 -19.75 -27.36
C PRO A 196 -4.68 -19.13 -28.13
N VAL A 197 -4.61 -17.80 -28.18
CA VAL A 197 -3.56 -17.04 -28.88
C VAL A 197 -2.21 -17.28 -28.21
N LEU A 198 -2.15 -17.18 -26.88
CA LEU A 198 -0.91 -17.44 -26.13
C LEU A 198 -0.35 -18.84 -26.38
N ARG A 199 -1.22 -19.87 -26.45
CA ARG A 199 -0.80 -21.24 -26.75
C ARG A 199 -0.33 -21.43 -28.18
N GLN A 200 -1.03 -20.83 -29.15
CA GLN A 200 -0.67 -20.93 -30.56
C GLN A 200 0.72 -20.34 -30.84
N TRP A 201 1.03 -19.20 -30.21
CA TRP A 201 2.27 -18.45 -30.43
C TRP A 201 3.36 -18.76 -29.42
N ASN A 202 3.12 -19.69 -28.49
CA ASN A 202 3.99 -19.95 -27.34
C ASN A 202 4.41 -18.64 -26.62
N ALA A 203 3.43 -17.76 -26.44
CA ALA A 203 3.59 -16.43 -25.88
C ALA A 203 3.12 -16.39 -24.42
N SER A 204 3.67 -15.45 -23.64
CA SER A 204 3.35 -15.24 -22.23
C SER A 204 3.44 -13.77 -21.83
N PHE A 205 2.65 -13.38 -20.84
CA PHE A 205 2.69 -12.03 -20.28
C PHE A 205 3.85 -11.80 -19.28
N ASP A 206 4.91 -12.60 -19.34
CA ASP A 206 6.02 -12.54 -18.37
C ASP A 206 6.73 -11.18 -18.40
N LEU A 207 6.85 -10.58 -19.59
CA LEU A 207 7.44 -9.24 -19.73
C LEU A 207 6.65 -8.18 -18.93
N LEU A 208 5.31 -8.25 -18.91
CA LEU A 208 4.48 -7.37 -18.08
C LEU A 208 4.79 -7.58 -16.60
N VAL A 209 4.88 -8.83 -16.17
CA VAL A 209 5.18 -9.20 -14.79
C VAL A 209 6.57 -8.69 -14.39
N TYR A 210 7.59 -8.82 -15.24
CA TYR A 210 8.94 -8.33 -14.96
C TYR A 210 9.00 -6.81 -14.79
N TRP A 211 8.32 -6.04 -15.64
CA TRP A 211 8.26 -4.58 -15.48
C TRP A 211 7.60 -4.18 -14.16
N ILE A 212 6.47 -4.81 -13.81
CA ILE A 212 5.76 -4.53 -12.56
C ILE A 212 6.59 -4.96 -11.35
N LEU A 213 7.27 -6.10 -11.41
CA LEU A 213 8.21 -6.53 -10.37
C LEU A 213 9.37 -5.54 -10.23
N GLY A 214 9.88 -4.98 -11.31
CA GLY A 214 10.89 -3.91 -11.30
C GLY A 214 10.41 -2.67 -10.53
N PHE A 215 9.21 -2.17 -10.82
CA PHE A 215 8.62 -1.04 -10.08
C PHE A 215 8.32 -1.39 -8.62
N SER A 216 7.86 -2.61 -8.35
CA SER A 216 7.60 -3.10 -6.99
C SER A 216 8.88 -3.19 -6.18
N PHE A 217 9.97 -3.67 -6.77
CA PHE A 217 11.29 -3.75 -6.16
C PHE A 217 11.91 -2.36 -5.93
N PHE A 218 11.70 -1.42 -6.86
CA PHE A 218 12.11 -0.04 -6.66
C PHE A 218 11.34 0.60 -5.48
N ALA A 219 10.02 0.40 -5.41
CA ALA A 219 9.20 0.86 -4.29
C ALA A 219 9.66 0.22 -2.95
N PHE A 220 10.04 -1.06 -2.97
CA PHE A 220 10.62 -1.75 -1.83
C PHE A 220 11.90 -1.07 -1.34
N ILE A 221 12.92 -0.93 -2.19
CA ILE A 221 14.23 -0.36 -1.80
C ILE A 221 14.06 1.07 -1.32
N THR A 222 13.35 1.90 -2.07
CA THR A 222 13.17 3.32 -1.71
C THR A 222 12.46 3.49 -0.38
N THR A 223 11.47 2.65 -0.09
CA THR A 223 10.77 2.65 1.21
C THR A 223 11.69 2.16 2.33
N LEU A 224 12.43 1.08 2.10
CA LEU A 224 13.36 0.55 3.09
C LEU A 224 14.43 1.57 3.46
N THR A 225 15.06 2.22 2.47
CA THR A 225 16.03 3.29 2.69
C THR A 225 15.43 4.45 3.46
N ARG A 226 14.21 4.87 3.12
CA ARG A 226 13.50 5.96 3.82
C ARG A 226 13.25 5.62 5.30
N GLU A 227 12.77 4.42 5.59
CA GLU A 227 12.52 4.00 6.98
C GLU A 227 13.83 3.89 7.77
N ILE A 228 14.92 3.41 7.16
CA ILE A 228 16.25 3.41 7.80
C ILE A 228 16.74 4.83 8.12
N ILE A 229 16.61 5.78 7.18
CA ILE A 229 16.99 7.18 7.41
C ILE A 229 16.16 7.78 8.56
N LYS A 230 14.87 7.50 8.59
CA LYS A 230 13.96 7.97 9.64
C LYS A 230 14.33 7.41 11.02
N ASP A 231 14.68 6.13 11.11
CA ASP A 231 15.17 5.52 12.35
C ASP A 231 16.46 6.20 12.86
N VAL A 232 17.33 6.65 11.96
CA VAL A 232 18.53 7.43 12.31
C VAL A 232 18.16 8.82 12.85
N GLU A 233 17.18 9.49 12.24
CA GLU A 233 16.68 10.78 12.72
C GLU A 233 16.02 10.68 14.09
N ASP A 234 15.28 9.60 14.36
CA ASP A 234 14.55 9.37 15.60
C ASP A 234 15.43 8.73 16.73
N PHE A 235 16.74 8.55 16.48
CA PHE A 235 17.69 7.86 17.36
C PHE A 235 17.73 8.38 18.81
N GLU A 236 17.76 9.70 19.02
CA GLU A 236 17.82 10.29 20.38
C GLU A 236 16.52 10.07 21.17
N GLY A 237 15.37 10.07 20.48
CA GLY A 237 14.05 9.80 21.07
C GLY A 237 13.89 8.32 21.44
N ASP A 238 14.29 7.41 20.55
CA ASP A 238 14.21 5.97 20.76
C ASP A 238 15.13 5.47 21.88
N ARG A 239 16.33 6.06 22.00
CA ARG A 239 17.30 5.74 23.06
C ARG A 239 16.77 6.07 24.46
N THR A 240 15.93 7.09 24.59
CA THR A 240 15.32 7.51 25.85
C THR A 240 14.22 6.54 26.33
N TYR A 241 13.60 5.78 25.41
CA TYR A 241 12.51 4.84 25.69
C TYR A 241 12.90 3.35 25.64
N GLY A 242 14.18 3.04 25.41
CA GLY A 242 14.67 1.66 25.37
C GLY A 242 14.20 0.86 24.16
N HIS A 243 13.92 1.52 23.03
CA HIS A 243 13.64 0.83 21.77
C HIS A 243 14.92 0.22 21.19
N HIS A 244 14.80 -0.92 20.51
CA HIS A 244 15.92 -1.62 19.87
C HIS A 244 15.91 -1.35 18.35
N SER A 245 15.91 -0.09 17.93
CA SER A 245 15.94 0.31 16.50
C SER A 245 17.34 0.19 15.89
N LEU A 246 17.45 0.27 14.56
CA LEU A 246 18.69 0.00 13.82
C LEU A 246 19.95 0.75 14.33
N PRO A 247 19.86 2.08 14.53
CA PRO A 247 21.01 2.85 14.95
C PRO A 247 21.36 2.61 16.43
N ILE A 248 20.43 2.07 17.24
CA ILE A 248 20.67 1.71 18.67
C ILE A 248 21.49 0.45 18.80
N VAL A 249 21.28 -0.53 17.93
CA VAL A 249 22.02 -1.81 17.98
C VAL A 249 23.37 -1.72 17.24
N MET A 250 23.45 -1.00 16.11
CA MET A 250 24.69 -0.94 15.31
C MET A 250 25.50 0.36 15.47
N GLY A 251 24.98 1.36 16.18
CA GLY A 251 25.57 2.69 16.25
C GLY A 251 25.33 3.51 14.96
N VAL A 252 25.25 4.83 15.12
CA VAL A 252 24.98 5.79 14.03
C VAL A 252 25.97 5.63 12.86
N THR A 253 27.22 5.27 13.14
CA THR A 253 28.29 5.09 12.15
C THR A 253 28.07 3.88 11.24
N GLY A 254 27.41 2.82 11.73
CA GLY A 254 27.09 1.62 10.93
C GLY A 254 25.81 1.75 10.10
N THR A 255 25.07 2.86 10.25
CA THR A 255 23.77 3.08 9.60
C THR A 255 23.83 4.10 8.45
N ARG A 256 24.98 4.76 8.25
CA ARG A 256 25.20 5.59 7.06
C ARG A 256 25.44 4.70 5.85
N ILE A 257 24.45 4.66 4.95
CA ILE A 257 24.57 4.09 3.60
C ILE A 257 24.98 5.21 2.64
#